data_AF-A0A6B3US44-F1
#
_entry.id   AF-A0A6B3US44-F1
#
_cell.length_a   1.000
_cell.length_b   1.000
_cell.length_c   1.000
_cell.angle_alpha   90.00
_cell.angle_beta   90.00
_cell.angle_gamma   90.00
#
_symmetry.space_group_name_H-M   'P 1'
#
loop_
_entity.id
_entity.type
_entity.pdbx_description
1 polymer ?
#
loop_
_entity_poly.entity_id
_entity_poly.type
_entity_poly.pdbx_seq_one_letter_code
_entity_poly.pdbx_strand_id
1 'polypeptide(L)' 'MNFSDETVMAYADGELTGPERDAFEAALAEDAGLRARVEEHRAFAALIGGAHSGVLAEPVPERLIAAATREPEVVSLAER' A
#
# COMPACT_ATOMS: atom_id res chain seq x y z
N MET A 1 -7.54 -6.41 23.93
CA MET A 1 -6.86 -7.25 22.91
C MET A 1 -5.49 -6.65 22.69
N ASN A 2 -4.39 -7.42 22.68
CA ASN A 2 -3.05 -6.85 22.44
C ASN A 2 -2.61 -7.18 21.02
N PHE A 3 -2.52 -6.17 20.15
CA PHE A 3 -2.02 -6.32 18.79
C PHE A 3 -0.50 -6.13 18.77
N SER A 4 0.19 -6.99 18.00
CA SER A 4 1.62 -6.85 17.75
C SER A 4 1.88 -5.58 16.92
N ASP A 5 3.11 -5.06 16.97
CA ASP A 5 3.51 -3.95 16.10
C ASP A 5 3.36 -4.31 14.62
N GLU A 6 3.62 -5.56 14.25
CA GLU A 6 3.41 -6.08 12.89
C GLU A 6 1.95 -5.91 12.43
N THR A 7 0.97 -6.26 13.27
CA THR A 7 -0.45 -6.08 12.92
C THR A 7 -0.82 -4.59 12.81
N VAL A 8 -0.24 -3.73 13.65
CA VAL A 8 -0.45 -2.27 13.57
C VAL A 8 0.13 -1.71 12.26
N MET A 9 1.33 -2.14 11.86
CA MET A 9 1.95 -1.76 10.59
C MET A 9 1.12 -2.25 9.39
N ALA A 10 0.75 -3.53 9.37
CA ALA A 10 -0.09 -4.10 8.31
C ALA A 10 -1.44 -3.36 8.19
N TYR A 11 -2.03 -2.91 9.30
CA TYR A 11 -3.24 -2.08 9.25
C TYR A 11 -2.96 -0.69 8.69
N ALA A 12 -1.87 -0.05 9.12
CA ALA A 12 -1.46 1.29 8.66
C ALA A 12 -1.17 1.32 7.15
N ASP A 13 -0.59 0.23 6.62
CA ASP A 13 -0.25 0.05 5.21
C ASP A 13 -1.44 -0.46 4.36
N GLY A 14 -2.56 -0.81 5.00
CA GLY A 14 -3.78 -1.30 4.32
C GLY A 14 -3.72 -2.76 3.88
N GLU A 15 -2.80 -3.53 4.45
CA GLU A 15 -2.56 -4.95 4.15
C GLU A 15 -3.48 -5.90 4.94
N LEU A 16 -4.08 -5.45 6.05
CA LEU A 16 -5.08 -6.25 6.77
C LEU A 16 -6.36 -6.42 5.95
N THR A 17 -6.86 -7.66 5.91
CA THR A 17 -8.04 -8.01 5.12
C THR A 17 -9.02 -8.89 5.90
N GLY A 18 -10.28 -8.87 5.44
CA GLY A 18 -11.34 -9.74 5.94
C GLY A 18 -11.57 -9.65 7.46
N PRO A 19 -11.84 -10.79 8.13
CA PRO A 19 -12.21 -10.80 9.55
C PRO A 19 -11.17 -10.19 10.50
N GLU A 20 -9.89 -10.26 10.13
CA GLU A 20 -8.80 -9.70 10.94
C GLU A 20 -8.88 -8.17 10.96
N ARG A 21 -9.14 -7.56 9.81
CA ARG A 21 -9.35 -6.12 9.70
C ARG A 21 -10.58 -5.68 10.51
N ASP A 22 -11.69 -6.39 10.41
CA ASP A 22 -12.92 -6.05 11.13
C ASP A 22 -12.71 -6.08 12.66
N ALA A 23 -11.99 -7.09 13.16
CA ALA A 23 -11.64 -7.19 14.57
C ALA A 23 -10.69 -6.08 15.02
N PHE A 24 -9.75 -5.69 14.16
CA PHE A 24 -8.82 -4.59 14.43
C PHE A 24 -9.57 -3.24 14.47
N GLU A 25 -10.46 -2.98 13.53
CA GLU A 25 -11.27 -1.75 13.49
C GLU A 25 -12.20 -1.63 14.71
N ALA A 26 -12.81 -2.74 15.15
CA ALA A 26 -13.60 -2.76 16.38
C ALA A 26 -12.77 -2.37 17.60
N ALA A 27 -11.55 -2.91 17.72
CA ALA A 27 -10.65 -2.55 18.82
C ALA A 27 -10.13 -1.11 18.71
N LEU A 28 -9.92 -0.60 17.50
CA LEU A 28 -9.50 0.77 17.23
C LEU A 28 -10.55 1.79 17.72
N ALA A 29 -11.84 1.45 17.63
CA ALA A 29 -12.92 2.30 18.10
C ALA A 29 -12.91 2.49 19.63
N GLU A 30 -12.41 1.50 20.38
CA GLU A 30 -12.43 1.48 21.84
C GLU A 30 -11.09 1.87 22.48
N ASP A 31 -9.96 1.66 21.78
CA ASP A 31 -8.61 1.86 22.31
C ASP A 31 -7.93 3.11 21.73
N ALA A 32 -7.80 4.15 22.57
CA ALA A 32 -7.09 5.38 22.22
C ALA A 32 -5.57 5.20 22.04
N GLY A 33 -4.96 4.25 22.76
CA GLY A 33 -3.53 3.94 22.63
C GLY A 33 -3.23 3.21 21.32
N LEU A 34 -4.12 2.31 20.90
CA LEU A 34 -4.02 1.67 19.59
C LEU A 34 -4.12 2.69 18.45
N ARG A 35 -5.06 3.65 18.56
CA ARG A 35 -5.16 4.78 17.61
C ARG A 35 -3.87 5.60 17.55
N ALA A 36 -3.28 5.92 18.69
CA ALA A 36 -2.02 6.68 18.72
C ALA A 36 -0.88 5.94 18.00
N ARG A 37 -0.76 4.61 18.20
CA ARG A 37 0.25 3.79 17.50
C ARG A 37 0.05 3.75 15.99
N VAL A 38 -1.20 3.62 15.52
CA VAL A 38 -1.51 3.66 14.08
C VAL A 38 -1.14 5.03 13.48
N GLU A 39 -1.49 6.12 14.17
CA GLU A 39 -1.19 7.47 13.70
C GLU A 39 0.32 7.75 13.69
N GLU A 40 1.07 7.27 14.68
CA GLU A 40 2.53 7.35 14.70
C GLU A 40 3.16 6.65 13.50
N HIS A 41 2.70 5.43 13.16
CA HIS A 41 3.18 4.71 11.98
C HIS A 41 2.82 5.43 10.68
N ARG A 42 1.60 5.96 10.54
CA ARG A 42 1.20 6.73 9.36
C ARG A 42 2.01 7.99 9.19
N ALA A 43 2.29 8.71 10.27
CA ALA A 43 3.12 9.91 10.25
C ALA A 43 4.55 9.58 9.79
N PHE A 44 5.12 8.48 10.28
CA PHE A 44 6.44 8.01 9.86
C PHE A 44 6.47 7.60 8.38
N ALA A 45 5.48 6.82 7.92
CA ALA A 45 5.34 6.44 6.52
C ALA A 45 5.20 7.66 5.61
N ALA A 46 4.41 8.67 6.03
CA ALA A 46 4.24 9.92 5.29
C ALA A 46 5.54 10.74 5.22
N LEU A 47 6.36 10.75 6.27
CA LEU A 47 7.67 11.41 6.26
C LEU A 47 8.60 10.79 5.22
N ILE A 48 8.68 9.45 5.19
CA ILE A 48 9.51 8.72 4.23
C ILE A 48 8.96 8.90 2.80
N GLY A 49 7.66 8.69 2.60
CA GLY A 49 7.02 8.86 1.29
C GLY A 49 7.14 10.29 0.76
N GLY A 50 7.05 11.29 1.64
CA GLY A 50 7.24 12.69 1.32
C GLY A 50 8.62 12.99 0.72
N ALA A 51 9.67 12.35 1.22
CA ALA A 51 11.04 12.50 0.69
C ALA A 51 11.18 12.00 -0.77
N HIS A 52 10.33 11.05 -1.18
CA HIS A 52 10.32 10.49 -2.53
C HIS A 52 9.17 11.01 -3.41
N SER A 53 8.36 11.93 -2.89
CA SER A 53 7.15 12.42 -3.57
C SER A 53 7.42 13.09 -4.92
N GLY A 54 8.63 13.63 -5.13
CA GLY A 54 9.05 14.21 -6.41
C GLY A 54 8.96 13.24 -7.59
N VAL A 55 9.16 11.93 -7.35
CA VAL A 55 9.08 10.89 -8.39
C VAL A 55 7.67 10.79 -8.99
N LEU A 56 6.63 11.05 -8.20
CA LEU A 56 5.23 11.01 -8.68
C LEU A 56 4.91 12.12 -9.68
N ALA A 57 5.69 13.20 -9.68
CA ALA A 57 5.54 14.32 -10.61
C ALA A 57 6.41 14.17 -11.87
N GLU A 58 7.30 13.17 -11.91
CA GLU A 58 8.13 12.92 -13.08
C GLU A 58 7.28 12.41 -14.25
N PRO A 59 7.53 12.88 -15.49
CA PRO A 59 6.85 12.35 -16.65
C PRO A 59 7.19 10.86 -16.82
N VAL A 60 6.19 10.07 -17.23
CA VAL A 60 6.41 8.66 -17.54
C VAL A 60 7.48 8.55 -18.65
N PRO A 61 8.53 7.74 -18.47
CA PRO A 61 9.58 7.60 -19.47
C PRO A 61 9.03 7.19 -20.85
N GLU A 62 9.47 7.87 -21.91
CA GLU A 62 8.96 7.69 -23.28
C GLU A 62 8.98 6.23 -23.75
N ARG A 63 10.00 5.45 -23.37
CA ARG A 63 10.08 4.02 -23.72
C ARG A 63 8.91 3.19 -23.18
N LEU A 64 8.36 3.55 -22.02
CA LEU A 64 7.23 2.85 -21.41
C LEU A 64 5.92 3.25 -22.09
N ILE A 65 5.79 4.53 -22.44
CA ILE A 65 4.68 5.03 -23.26
C ILE A 65 4.67 4.29 -24.59
N ALA A 66 5.80 4.26 -25.28
CA ALA A 66 5.95 3.57 -26.56
C ALA A 66 5.61 2.08 -26.48
N ALA A 67 6.02 1.40 -25.39
CA ALA A 67 5.69 -0.01 -25.16
C ALA A 67 4.19 -0.23 -24.93
N ALA A 68 3.53 0.64 -24.18
CA ALA A 68 2.09 0.55 -23.89
C ALA A 68 1.20 0.87 -25.11
N THR A 69 1.67 1.71 -26.04
CA THR A 69 0.91 2.11 -27.23
C THR A 69 1.22 1.27 -28.47
N ARG A 70 2.23 0.40 -28.43
CA ARG A 70 2.58 -0.47 -29.56
C ARG A 70 1.47 -1.51 -29.79
N GLU A 71 1.17 -1.80 -31.05
CA GLU A 71 0.30 -2.94 -31.37
C GLU A 71 0.90 -4.24 -30.80
N PRO A 72 0.12 -5.01 -30.00
CA PRO A 72 0.63 -6.20 -29.36
C PRO A 72 0.91 -7.28 -30.41
N GLU A 73 2.14 -7.82 -30.38
CA GLU A 73 2.45 -9.06 -31.09
C GLU A 73 1.90 -10.22 -30.27
N VAL A 74 0.74 -10.74 -30.67
CA VAL A 74 0.08 -11.87 -29.99
C VAL A 74 0.60 -13.17 -30.60
N VAL A 75 1.43 -13.90 -29.86
CA VAL A 75 1.91 -15.23 -30.26
C VAL A 75 1.10 -16.32 -29.57
N SER A 76 0.45 -17.18 -30.35
CA SER A 76 -0.22 -18.38 -29.84
C SER A 76 0.82 -19.42 -29.40
N LEU A 77 0.79 -19.80 -28.12
CA LEU A 77 1.64 -20.86 -27.58
C LEU A 77 1.05 -22.27 -27.81
N ALA A 78 -0.18 -22.36 -28.32
CA ALA A 78 -0.86 -23.64 -28.56
C ALA A 78 -0.40 -24.36 -29.85
N GLU A 79 0.37 -23.67 -30.71
CA GLU A 79 0.78 -24.15 -32.03
C GLU A 79 2.29 -24.44 -32.13
N ARG A 80 3.01 -24.52 -31.00
CA ARG A 80 4.44 -24.86 -30.93
C ARG A 80 4.71 -26.30 -30.50
#